data_AF-A0A9D8JR95-F1
#
_entry.id   AF-A0A9D8JR95-F1
#
_cell.length_a   1.000
_cell.length_b   1.000
_cell.length_c   1.000
_cell.angle_alpha   90.00
_cell.angle_beta   90.00
_cell.angle_gamma   90.00
#
_symmetry.space_group_name_H-M   'P 1'
#
loop_
_entity.id
_entity.type
_entity.pdbx_description
1 polymer ?
#
loop_
_entity_poly.entity_id
_entity_poly.type
_entity_poly.pdbx_seq_one_letter_code
_entity_poly.pdbx_strand_id
1 'polypeptide(L)'
;MRLSALLIAIAAAGLLLISCGGDSAVKLPLALQDGGISPGGASSGIYPIALRPGEPFTATYVIRNPNTKAVNVRLGLSIIGPDGAIPDRLREASCPVPAQAERHVCTRPFIVPTNARPGRYAVDFELWSGATTLPSSVRYASASHADWLTIADRDTRLAAIAERYAPALHLARRDFAPMPVDILLDHSSLRLSRDTQPVLRRPSSAQLINSIWNKPTSFLDVPDLEPKGNRILDHTGARNLYNAILRENKGRYPVTLYARAGAKDGRFFIQYWLFYFFNDYYNDHEGDWEWLQVNFATDDLAAIASGTPPVELVYSRHGVGAARPWPAVEKLGSAPVVYVGAGSHANYFDDEDERQDSKSSHNEDETYEDRTFTPDEYVIALISDDAPWLQFQGMWGEQSLPSGFSGPRGPMWQRLENGARDPWNDPFGWYPSTR
;
A
#
# COMPACT_ATOMS: atom_id res chain seq x y z
N MET A 1 -17.16 74.06 2.12
CA MET A 1 -17.02 73.14 0.96
C MET A 1 -15.59 72.64 0.93
N ARG A 2 -15.32 71.40 1.35
CA ARG A 2 -14.01 70.78 1.15
C ARG A 2 -14.22 69.39 0.56
N LEU A 3 -13.44 69.16 -0.49
CA LEU A 3 -13.51 68.08 -1.46
C LEU A 3 -13.39 66.70 -0.81
N SER A 4 -14.18 65.78 -1.33
CA SER A 4 -14.00 64.34 -1.24
C SER A 4 -12.75 63.89 -2.00
N ALA A 5 -11.98 62.98 -1.41
CA ALA A 5 -11.16 62.02 -2.14
C ALA A 5 -11.11 60.70 -1.36
N LEU A 6 -11.35 59.63 -2.12
CA LEU A 6 -11.47 58.23 -1.75
C LEU A 6 -10.11 57.63 -1.34
N LEU A 7 -10.07 56.79 -0.30
CA LEU A 7 -9.04 55.76 -0.14
C LEU A 7 -9.67 54.51 0.50
N ILE A 8 -9.50 53.37 -0.17
CA ILE A 8 -9.93 52.03 0.26
C ILE A 8 -8.86 51.44 1.18
N ALA A 9 -9.23 50.94 2.36
CA ALA A 9 -8.39 50.05 3.16
C ALA A 9 -9.23 49.03 3.97
N ILE A 10 -9.01 47.78 3.56
CA ILE A 10 -9.13 46.45 4.19
C ILE A 10 -9.53 46.40 5.68
N ALA A 11 -10.56 45.60 5.97
CA ALA A 11 -11.07 45.30 7.31
C ALA A 11 -10.10 44.43 8.12
N ALA A 12 -9.69 44.94 9.28
CA ALA A 12 -9.11 44.16 10.37
C ALA A 12 -10.24 43.66 11.29
N ALA A 13 -10.23 42.36 11.59
CA ALA A 13 -11.00 41.75 12.68
C ALA A 13 -10.13 40.59 13.19
N GLY A 14 -9.93 40.31 14.48
CA GLY A 14 -10.40 40.86 15.74
C GLY A 14 -9.91 39.85 16.78
N LEU A 15 -9.06 40.30 17.72
CA LEU A 15 -8.44 39.45 18.73
C LEU A 15 -9.47 39.10 19.81
N LEU A 16 -9.68 37.81 20.12
CA LEU A 16 -10.46 37.38 21.29
C LEU A 16 -9.62 36.45 22.18
N LEU A 17 -9.28 36.94 23.37
CA LEU A 17 -8.63 36.22 24.48
C LEU A 17 -9.69 35.90 25.53
N ILE A 18 -9.79 34.66 26.00
CA ILE A 18 -10.35 34.33 27.34
C ILE A 18 -9.56 33.18 27.98
N SER A 19 -9.23 33.38 29.26
CA SER A 19 -8.52 32.54 30.23
C SER A 19 -9.51 31.93 31.23
N CYS A 20 -9.20 30.75 31.79
CA CYS A 20 -9.48 30.37 33.18
C CYS A 20 -8.55 29.21 33.62
N GLY A 21 -8.02 29.28 34.84
CA GLY A 21 -7.08 28.30 35.41
C GLY A 21 -7.75 27.19 36.23
N GLY A 22 -6.90 26.23 36.65
CA GLY A 22 -7.24 25.06 37.46
C GLY A 22 -7.01 23.76 36.69
N ASP A 23 -6.26 22.82 37.28
CA ASP A 23 -5.93 21.51 36.71
C ASP A 23 -7.15 20.77 36.13
N SER A 24 -7.44 20.94 34.84
CA SER A 24 -8.28 20.08 33.99
C SER A 24 -8.41 20.68 32.58
N ALA A 25 -7.94 19.93 31.57
CA ALA A 25 -8.23 20.05 30.13
C ALA A 25 -8.23 21.45 29.49
N VAL A 26 -7.10 21.83 28.88
CA VAL A 26 -7.02 22.99 27.98
C VAL A 26 -7.65 22.64 26.63
N LYS A 27 -8.71 23.37 26.24
CA LYS A 27 -9.20 23.43 24.85
C LYS A 27 -8.20 24.23 24.01
N LEU A 28 -7.68 23.62 22.94
CA LEU A 28 -6.83 24.31 21.97
C LEU A 28 -7.72 24.82 20.82
N PRO A 29 -7.81 26.12 20.53
CA PRO A 29 -8.48 26.57 19.31
C PRO A 29 -7.59 26.25 18.09
N LEU A 30 -8.10 25.42 17.17
CA LEU A 30 -7.65 25.40 15.77
C LEU A 30 -8.37 26.55 15.05
N ALA A 31 -7.65 27.40 14.32
CA ALA A 31 -8.26 28.46 13.50
C ALA A 31 -7.38 28.73 12.29
N LEU A 32 -7.88 28.44 11.06
CA LEU A 32 -7.11 28.61 9.82
C LEU A 32 -7.94 28.87 8.57
N GLN A 33 -7.33 29.66 7.69
CA GLN A 33 -7.79 30.02 6.37
C GLN A 33 -7.25 29.09 5.28
N ASP A 34 -8.01 29.01 4.19
CA ASP A 34 -7.68 28.36 2.93
C ASP A 34 -6.41 28.94 2.31
N GLY A 35 -5.48 28.05 1.92
CA GLY A 35 -4.49 28.32 0.87
C GLY A 35 -3.59 29.53 1.06
N GLY A 36 -2.76 29.57 2.10
CA GLY A 36 -1.68 30.55 2.22
C GLY A 36 -0.88 30.41 3.49
N ILE A 37 0.45 30.47 3.40
CA ILE A 37 1.32 30.62 4.57
C ILE A 37 0.94 31.96 5.23
N SER A 38 0.55 31.94 6.50
CA SER A 38 0.35 33.16 7.29
C SER A 38 1.11 33.09 8.63
N PRO A 39 1.62 34.22 9.15
CA PRO A 39 2.40 34.27 10.38
C PRO A 39 1.47 34.28 11.60
N GLY A 40 1.58 33.25 12.45
CA GLY A 40 1.00 33.25 13.80
C GLY A 40 -0.42 32.71 13.91
N GLY A 41 -0.59 31.39 13.83
CA GLY A 41 -1.84 30.66 14.09
C GLY A 41 -1.68 29.16 13.81
N ALA A 42 -2.39 28.30 14.56
CA ALA A 42 -2.27 26.83 14.46
C ALA A 42 -2.93 26.29 13.17
N SER A 43 -2.07 25.81 12.23
CA SER A 43 -2.17 25.10 10.92
C SER A 43 -2.78 23.68 10.82
N SER A 44 -3.56 23.30 9.79
CA SER A 44 -3.94 21.92 9.42
C SER A 44 -4.21 21.89 7.92
N GLY A 45 -3.94 20.76 7.28
CA GLY A 45 -4.13 20.62 5.85
C GLY A 45 -3.78 19.23 5.36
N ILE A 46 -4.22 18.90 4.15
CA ILE A 46 -3.95 17.63 3.48
C ILE A 46 -3.26 17.86 2.14
N TYR A 47 -2.40 16.93 1.76
CA TYR A 47 -1.81 16.90 0.43
C TYR A 47 -1.54 15.43 0.01
N PRO A 48 -1.94 15.00 -1.20
CA PRO A 48 -2.74 15.73 -2.20
C PRO A 48 -4.18 16.02 -1.75
N ILE A 49 -4.87 16.94 -2.45
CA ILE A 49 -6.31 17.25 -2.26
C ILE A 49 -7.22 16.66 -3.36
N ALA A 50 -6.63 15.99 -4.35
CA ALA A 50 -7.31 15.26 -5.40
C ALA A 50 -6.72 13.85 -5.43
N LEU A 51 -7.55 12.85 -5.18
CA LEU A 51 -7.15 11.46 -4.97
C LEU A 51 -8.12 10.51 -5.65
N ARG A 52 -7.76 9.23 -5.73
CA ARG A 52 -8.65 8.12 -6.10
C ARG A 52 -8.85 7.18 -4.90
N PRO A 53 -9.89 6.32 -4.93
CA PRO A 53 -10.04 5.27 -3.93
C PRO A 53 -8.80 4.36 -3.87
N GLY A 54 -8.29 4.14 -2.66
CA GLY A 54 -7.05 3.40 -2.39
C GLY A 54 -5.76 4.24 -2.41
N GLU A 55 -5.80 5.51 -2.81
CA GLU A 55 -4.61 6.37 -2.80
C GLU A 55 -4.30 6.91 -1.39
N PRO A 56 -3.02 6.98 -1.01
CA PRO A 56 -2.61 7.59 0.25
C PRO A 56 -2.56 9.12 0.16
N PHE A 57 -2.82 9.79 1.27
CA PHE A 57 -2.50 11.21 1.47
C PHE A 57 -1.96 11.47 2.87
N THR A 58 -1.28 12.60 3.03
CA THR A 58 -0.76 13.01 4.34
C THR A 58 -1.59 14.14 4.92
N ALA A 59 -2.14 13.92 6.10
CA ALA A 59 -2.71 14.96 6.94
C ALA A 59 -1.61 15.61 7.78
N THR A 60 -1.54 16.93 7.74
CA THR A 60 -0.59 17.75 8.49
C THR A 60 -1.34 18.52 9.56
N TYR A 61 -0.77 18.54 10.77
CA TYR A 61 -1.25 19.26 11.94
C TYR A 61 -0.13 20.18 12.41
N VAL A 62 -0.44 21.42 12.71
CA VAL A 62 0.48 22.38 13.30
C VAL A 62 -0.09 22.76 14.65
N ILE A 63 0.54 22.22 15.69
CA ILE A 63 0.04 22.23 17.05
C ILE A 63 0.85 23.24 17.86
N ARG A 64 0.14 24.06 18.62
CA ARG A 64 0.71 24.91 19.65
C ARG A 64 0.50 24.25 21.01
N ASN A 65 1.57 24.04 21.77
CA ASN A 65 1.50 23.59 23.16
C ASN A 65 1.92 24.73 24.10
N PRO A 66 0.98 25.46 24.72
CA PRO A 66 1.32 26.51 25.67
C PRO A 66 1.75 25.98 27.04
N ASN A 67 1.65 24.68 27.30
CA ASN A 67 1.92 24.11 28.61
C ASN A 67 3.42 24.08 28.92
N THR A 68 3.76 24.14 30.20
CA THR A 68 5.14 23.99 30.69
C THR A 68 5.64 22.54 30.64
N LYS A 69 4.75 21.59 30.33
CA LYS A 69 5.07 20.17 30.11
C LYS A 69 4.80 19.77 28.67
N ALA A 70 5.61 18.83 28.18
CA ALA A 70 5.33 18.17 26.92
C ALA A 70 4.01 17.40 27.03
N VAL A 71 3.27 17.36 25.92
CA VAL A 71 2.00 16.62 25.84
C VAL A 71 2.10 15.64 24.69
N ASN A 72 1.59 14.44 24.88
CA ASN A 72 1.47 13.48 23.81
C ASN A 72 0.01 13.46 23.36
N VAL A 73 -0.25 13.84 22.11
CA VAL A 73 -1.61 13.90 21.56
C VAL A 73 -1.83 12.79 20.54
N ARG A 74 -3.09 12.42 20.32
CA ARG A 74 -3.49 11.59 19.18
C ARG A 74 -4.10 12.45 18.10
N LEU A 75 -3.74 12.16 16.85
CA LEU A 75 -4.23 12.83 15.65
C LEU A 75 -5.40 12.04 15.07
N GLY A 76 -6.61 12.57 15.16
CA GLY A 76 -7.82 12.01 14.55
C GLY A 76 -8.08 12.67 13.20
N LEU A 77 -8.49 11.87 12.22
CA LEU A 77 -8.96 12.34 10.91
C LEU A 77 -10.26 11.63 10.56
N SER A 78 -11.17 12.27 9.86
CA SER A 78 -12.30 11.61 9.21
C SER A 78 -12.56 12.30 7.88
N ILE A 79 -13.01 11.52 6.89
CA ILE A 79 -13.50 12.08 5.63
C ILE A 79 -14.99 11.79 5.53
N ILE A 80 -15.77 12.77 5.08
CA ILE A 80 -17.23 12.68 5.02
C ILE A 80 -17.64 12.86 3.57
N GLY A 81 -18.12 11.78 2.98
CA GLY A 81 -18.53 11.73 1.59
C GLY A 81 -20.06 11.67 1.43
N PRO A 82 -20.53 11.48 0.18
CA PRO A 82 -21.95 11.35 -0.14
C PRO A 82 -22.68 10.24 0.64
N ASP A 83 -21.98 9.15 0.96
CA ASP A 83 -22.53 7.99 1.69
C ASP A 83 -22.37 8.11 3.22
N GLY A 84 -21.91 9.27 3.70
CA GLY A 84 -21.74 9.57 5.12
C GLY A 84 -20.29 9.64 5.57
N ALA A 85 -20.13 9.79 6.89
CA ALA A 85 -18.83 9.85 7.52
C ALA A 85 -18.13 8.50 7.43
N ILE A 86 -16.91 8.51 6.92
CA ILE A 86 -15.97 7.40 7.04
C ILE A 86 -15.07 7.75 8.22
N PRO A 87 -15.44 7.32 9.43
CA PRO A 87 -14.59 7.51 10.58
C PRO A 87 -13.32 6.70 10.38
N ASP A 88 -12.19 7.30 10.70
CA ASP A 88 -10.96 6.55 10.74
C ASP A 88 -10.95 5.62 11.95
N ARG A 89 -11.11 4.32 11.69
CA ARG A 89 -11.05 3.26 12.71
C ARG A 89 -9.64 2.71 12.90
N LEU A 90 -8.64 3.21 12.15
CA LEU A 90 -7.29 2.68 12.12
C LEU A 90 -6.26 3.75 12.51
N ARG A 91 -5.84 3.64 13.77
CA ARG A 91 -4.48 3.94 14.26
C ARG A 91 -4.17 5.43 14.42
N GLU A 92 -4.15 5.74 15.70
CA GLU A 92 -3.89 7.00 16.36
C GLU A 92 -2.41 7.36 16.22
N ALA A 93 -2.06 8.16 15.21
CA ALA A 93 -0.71 8.72 15.15
C ALA A 93 -0.48 9.52 16.44
N SER A 94 0.52 9.11 17.20
CA SER A 94 0.94 9.80 18.42
C SER A 94 1.86 10.93 18.01
N CYS A 95 1.58 12.15 18.49
CA CYS A 95 2.49 13.27 18.31
C CYS A 95 2.95 13.79 19.67
N PRO A 96 4.23 13.59 20.04
CA PRO A 96 4.80 14.19 21.24
C PRO A 96 5.11 15.67 20.95
N VAL A 97 4.27 16.56 21.48
CA VAL A 97 4.42 18.01 21.32
C VAL A 97 5.24 18.57 22.49
N PRO A 98 6.41 19.19 22.23
CA PRO A 98 7.26 19.75 23.28
C PRO A 98 6.54 20.78 24.15
N ALA A 99 6.99 20.95 25.40
CA ALA A 99 6.55 22.03 26.26
C ALA A 99 6.79 23.39 25.59
N GLN A 100 5.87 24.34 25.78
CA GLN A 100 5.95 25.71 25.27
C GLN A 100 6.18 25.80 23.75
N ALA A 101 5.81 24.78 22.98
CA ALA A 101 5.93 24.81 21.52
C ALA A 101 4.95 25.83 20.92
N GLU A 102 5.46 26.90 20.34
CA GLU A 102 4.63 27.89 19.63
C GLU A 102 4.09 27.34 18.30
N ARG A 103 4.86 26.45 17.67
CA ARG A 103 4.53 25.79 16.41
C ARG A 103 5.24 24.43 16.32
N HIS A 104 4.49 23.34 16.33
CA HIS A 104 5.03 21.99 16.16
C HIS A 104 4.26 21.26 15.07
N VAL A 105 4.96 20.71 14.08
CA VAL A 105 4.32 20.05 12.94
C VAL A 105 4.29 18.55 13.19
N CYS A 106 3.08 17.98 13.16
CA CYS A 106 2.84 16.56 13.16
C CYS A 106 2.22 16.16 11.82
N THR A 107 2.51 14.95 11.36
CA THR A 107 1.89 14.41 10.14
C THR A 107 1.32 13.03 10.42
N ARG A 108 0.32 12.66 9.62
CA ARG A 108 -0.34 11.36 9.68
C ARG A 108 -0.67 10.90 8.27
N PRO A 109 -0.19 9.72 7.83
CA PRO A 109 -0.66 9.13 6.59
C PRO A 109 -2.10 8.64 6.75
N PHE A 110 -2.86 8.71 5.66
CA PHE A 110 -4.22 8.20 5.54
C PHE A 110 -4.38 7.56 4.17
N ILE A 111 -5.20 6.52 4.05
CA ILE A 111 -5.52 5.88 2.77
C ILE A 111 -7.00 6.09 2.50
N VAL A 112 -7.34 6.66 1.33
CA VAL A 112 -8.73 6.77 0.91
C VAL A 112 -9.32 5.36 0.81
N PRO A 113 -10.46 5.04 1.46
CA PRO A 113 -11.08 3.73 1.35
C PRO A 113 -11.32 3.36 -0.11
N THR A 114 -11.05 2.10 -0.47
CA THR A 114 -11.21 1.61 -1.85
C THR A 114 -12.66 1.66 -2.34
N ASN A 115 -13.62 1.66 -1.42
CA ASN A 115 -15.06 1.81 -1.68
C ASN A 115 -15.56 3.27 -1.61
N ALA A 116 -14.67 4.26 -1.42
CA ALA A 116 -15.08 5.66 -1.43
C ALA A 116 -15.64 6.04 -2.81
N ARG A 117 -16.82 6.68 -2.82
CA ARG A 117 -17.43 7.14 -4.06
C ARG A 117 -16.71 8.36 -4.63
N PRO A 118 -16.77 8.56 -5.95
CA PRO A 118 -16.33 9.80 -6.56
C PRO A 118 -17.15 10.97 -6.00
N GLY A 119 -16.49 12.08 -5.69
CA GLY A 119 -17.16 13.26 -5.18
C GLY A 119 -16.26 14.18 -4.37
N ARG A 120 -16.87 15.23 -3.83
CA ARG A 120 -16.22 16.11 -2.85
C ARG A 120 -16.51 15.58 -1.45
N TYR A 121 -15.47 15.58 -0.64
CA TYR A 121 -15.46 15.08 0.72
C TYR A 121 -15.13 16.23 1.66
N ALA A 122 -15.87 16.33 2.76
CA ALA A 122 -15.42 17.12 3.89
C ALA A 122 -14.31 16.36 4.64
N VAL A 123 -13.41 17.10 5.27
CA VAL A 123 -12.31 16.52 6.07
C VAL A 123 -12.36 17.11 7.47
N ASP A 124 -12.47 16.22 8.45
CA ASP A 124 -12.52 16.53 9.86
C ASP A 124 -11.20 16.13 10.51
N PHE A 125 -10.55 17.09 11.16
CA PHE A 125 -9.33 16.91 11.95
C PHE A 125 -9.71 16.96 13.42
N GLU A 126 -9.09 16.12 14.22
CA GLU A 126 -9.29 16.08 15.66
C GLU A 126 -7.96 15.89 16.40
N LEU A 127 -7.88 16.45 17.61
CA LEU A 127 -6.80 16.23 18.54
C LEU A 127 -7.36 15.64 19.83
N TRP A 128 -6.77 14.54 20.30
CA TRP A 128 -7.26 13.81 21.47
C TRP A 128 -6.17 13.62 22.53
N SER A 129 -6.59 13.53 23.79
CA SER A 129 -5.71 13.29 24.95
C SER A 129 -5.11 11.89 24.99
N GLY A 130 -5.74 10.95 24.29
CA GLY A 130 -5.38 9.55 24.28
C GLY A 130 -6.13 8.83 23.18
N ALA A 131 -6.17 7.51 23.29
CA ALA A 131 -6.83 6.68 22.29
C ALA A 131 -8.32 7.02 22.14
N THR A 132 -8.80 7.25 20.92
CA THR A 132 -10.21 7.64 20.66
C THR A 132 -11.21 6.57 21.09
N THR A 133 -10.75 5.33 21.21
CA THR A 133 -11.52 4.18 21.69
C THR A 133 -11.63 4.08 23.21
N LEU A 134 -10.84 4.85 23.96
CA LEU A 134 -10.89 4.84 25.43
C LEU A 134 -11.95 5.82 25.94
N PRO A 135 -12.85 5.39 26.85
CA PRO A 135 -13.84 6.28 27.46
C PRO A 135 -13.24 7.46 28.23
N SER A 136 -11.99 7.35 28.68
CA SER A 136 -11.25 8.39 29.37
C SER A 136 -10.57 9.40 28.43
N SER A 137 -10.59 9.16 27.13
CA SER A 137 -10.00 10.06 26.15
C SER A 137 -10.89 11.26 25.91
N VAL A 138 -10.27 12.44 25.89
CA VAL A 138 -10.95 13.73 25.76
C VAL A 138 -10.48 14.36 24.46
N ARG A 139 -11.43 14.81 23.64
CA ARG A 139 -11.13 15.59 22.44
C ARG A 139 -10.69 16.98 22.87
N TYR A 140 -9.42 17.31 22.62
CA TYR A 140 -8.84 18.63 22.88
C TYR A 140 -9.30 19.67 21.86
N ALA A 141 -9.42 19.28 20.59
CA ALA A 141 -9.79 20.19 19.51
C ALA A 141 -10.36 19.43 18.30
N SER A 142 -11.11 20.14 17.44
CA SER A 142 -11.54 19.66 16.13
C SER A 142 -11.63 20.79 15.12
N ALA A 143 -11.44 20.49 13.84
CA ALA A 143 -11.64 21.40 12.71
C ALA A 143 -12.24 20.65 11.52
N SER A 144 -13.26 21.22 10.90
CA SER A 144 -13.97 20.60 9.77
C SER A 144 -13.87 21.49 8.55
N HIS A 145 -13.54 20.90 7.41
CA HIS A 145 -13.41 21.60 6.14
C HIS A 145 -14.29 20.94 5.09
N ALA A 146 -15.35 21.63 4.68
CA ALA A 146 -16.24 21.15 3.63
C ALA A 146 -15.53 21.12 2.28
N ASP A 147 -15.84 20.10 1.47
CA ASP A 147 -15.41 19.99 0.07
C ASP A 147 -13.88 20.04 -0.18
N TRP A 148 -13.09 19.72 0.85
CA TRP A 148 -11.64 19.94 0.84
C TRP A 148 -10.85 18.84 0.12
N LEU A 149 -11.41 17.63 0.07
CA LEU A 149 -10.84 16.51 -0.64
C LEU A 149 -11.72 16.16 -1.84
N THR A 150 -11.14 16.05 -3.03
CA THR A 150 -11.82 15.52 -4.21
C THR A 150 -11.40 14.07 -4.42
N ILE A 151 -12.35 13.15 -4.35
CA ILE A 151 -12.14 11.77 -4.77
C ILE A 151 -12.61 11.68 -6.22
N ALA A 152 -11.66 11.56 -7.13
CA ALA A 152 -11.93 11.38 -8.55
C ALA A 152 -12.53 9.99 -8.80
N ASP A 153 -13.27 9.90 -9.89
CA ASP A 153 -13.81 8.63 -10.39
C ASP A 153 -12.63 7.68 -10.65
N ARG A 154 -12.52 6.60 -9.88
CA ARG A 154 -12.05 5.34 -10.48
C ARG A 154 -13.12 5.03 -11.51
N ASP A 155 -12.77 4.66 -12.74
CA ASP A 155 -13.80 4.07 -13.60
C ASP A 155 -14.47 2.95 -12.81
N THR A 156 -15.69 3.17 -12.32
CA THR A 156 -16.37 2.25 -11.40
C THR A 156 -16.56 0.89 -12.06
N ARG A 157 -16.56 0.86 -13.39
CA ARG A 157 -16.48 -0.35 -14.20
C ARG A 157 -15.14 -1.05 -13.99
N LEU A 158 -14.01 -0.37 -14.04
CA LEU A 158 -12.71 -0.98 -13.78
C LEU A 158 -12.62 -1.57 -12.37
N ALA A 159 -13.09 -0.85 -11.35
CA ALA A 159 -13.15 -1.39 -9.99
C ALA A 159 -14.03 -2.64 -9.91
N ALA A 160 -15.23 -2.60 -10.50
CA ALA A 160 -16.15 -3.74 -10.53
C ALA A 160 -15.59 -4.93 -11.31
N ILE A 161 -14.86 -4.70 -12.41
CA ILE A 161 -14.22 -5.76 -13.19
C ILE A 161 -13.05 -6.35 -12.37
N ALA A 162 -12.22 -5.51 -11.74
CA ALA A 162 -11.13 -5.96 -10.88
C ALA A 162 -11.62 -6.77 -9.67
N GLU A 163 -12.75 -6.41 -9.07
CA GLU A 163 -13.37 -7.20 -7.99
C GLU A 163 -13.97 -8.51 -8.52
N ARG A 164 -14.69 -8.46 -9.66
CA ARG A 164 -15.36 -9.64 -10.23
C ARG A 164 -14.40 -10.77 -10.58
N TYR A 165 -13.21 -10.43 -11.09
CA TYR A 165 -12.21 -11.38 -11.57
C TYR A 165 -11.01 -11.51 -10.62
N ALA A 166 -11.12 -11.00 -9.39
CA ALA A 166 -10.11 -11.21 -8.36
C ALA A 166 -10.01 -12.70 -7.99
N PRO A 167 -8.80 -13.24 -7.80
CA PRO A 167 -8.60 -14.68 -7.63
C PRO A 167 -8.93 -15.16 -6.21
N ALA A 168 -9.43 -16.39 -6.09
CA ALA A 168 -9.31 -17.12 -4.83
C ALA A 168 -7.88 -17.68 -4.74
N LEU A 169 -7.15 -17.35 -3.68
CA LEU A 169 -5.77 -17.81 -3.51
C LEU A 169 -5.74 -18.98 -2.54
N HIS A 170 -5.38 -20.16 -3.02
CA HIS A 170 -5.20 -21.35 -2.21
C HIS A 170 -3.72 -21.48 -1.84
N LEU A 171 -3.41 -21.25 -0.57
CA LEU A 171 -2.04 -21.25 -0.03
C LEU A 171 -1.84 -22.45 0.91
N ALA A 172 -0.63 -22.98 0.92
CA ALA A 172 -0.20 -23.89 1.98
C ALA A 172 -0.21 -23.15 3.33
N ARG A 173 -0.57 -23.83 4.43
CA ARG A 173 -0.81 -23.19 5.74
C ARG A 173 0.34 -22.32 6.27
N ARG A 174 1.59 -22.70 5.94
CA ARG A 174 2.80 -22.04 6.45
C ARG A 174 3.30 -20.90 5.55
N ASP A 175 2.65 -20.66 4.42
CA ASP A 175 3.05 -19.61 3.50
C ASP A 175 2.72 -18.22 4.00
N PHE A 176 3.49 -17.28 3.46
CA PHE A 176 3.24 -15.87 3.59
C PHE A 176 2.05 -15.53 2.68
N ALA A 177 1.05 -14.83 3.22
CA ALA A 177 0.01 -14.26 2.37
C ALA A 177 0.56 -13.04 1.61
N PRO A 178 -0.03 -12.63 0.46
CA PRO A 178 0.32 -11.38 -0.20
C PRO A 178 0.09 -10.18 0.72
N MET A 179 1.03 -9.24 0.75
CA MET A 179 1.02 -8.09 1.66
C MET A 179 1.29 -6.79 0.91
N PRO A 180 0.88 -5.63 1.48
CA PRO A 180 1.25 -4.35 0.93
C PRO A 180 2.77 -4.14 1.04
N VAL A 181 3.35 -3.45 0.07
CA VAL A 181 4.78 -3.10 0.02
C VAL A 181 5.30 -2.44 1.31
N ASP A 182 4.42 -1.78 2.05
CA ASP A 182 4.69 -1.16 3.35
C ASP A 182 5.34 -2.12 4.35
N ILE A 183 5.03 -3.44 4.33
CA ILE A 183 5.71 -4.40 5.23
C ILE A 183 7.21 -4.43 4.98
N LEU A 184 7.66 -4.40 3.72
CA LEU A 184 9.08 -4.39 3.42
C LEU A 184 9.67 -3.01 3.73
N LEU A 185 8.99 -1.93 3.35
CA LEU A 185 9.47 -0.57 3.58
C LEU A 185 9.64 -0.23 5.07
N ASP A 186 8.71 -0.66 5.92
CA ASP A 186 8.74 -0.41 7.37
C ASP A 186 9.85 -1.19 8.09
N HIS A 187 10.32 -2.27 7.48
CA HIS A 187 11.24 -3.23 8.10
C HIS A 187 12.60 -3.33 7.41
N SER A 188 12.82 -2.68 6.26
CA SER A 188 14.06 -2.74 5.51
C SER A 188 14.91 -1.47 5.60
N SER A 189 16.14 -1.60 5.13
CA SER A 189 17.06 -0.51 4.82
C SER A 189 17.35 -0.48 3.33
N LEU A 190 17.50 0.71 2.76
CA LEU A 190 17.94 0.88 1.37
C LEU A 190 19.47 0.83 1.31
N ARG A 191 20.01 0.06 0.37
CA ARG A 191 21.44 -0.06 0.06
C ARG A 191 21.69 0.12 -1.43
N LEU A 192 22.91 0.48 -1.82
CA LEU A 192 23.29 0.72 -3.23
C LEU A 192 24.16 -0.39 -3.85
N SER A 193 24.70 -1.26 -3.00
CA SER A 193 25.58 -2.40 -3.30
C SER A 193 25.76 -3.22 -2.01
N ARG A 194 26.03 -4.52 -2.15
CA ARG A 194 26.22 -5.47 -1.05
C ARG A 194 27.22 -4.99 0.01
N ASP A 195 28.29 -4.30 -0.40
CA ASP A 195 29.37 -3.86 0.49
C ASP A 195 29.16 -2.47 1.09
N THR A 196 27.99 -1.89 0.88
CA THR A 196 27.67 -0.53 1.35
C THR A 196 26.79 -0.55 2.59
N GLN A 197 27.09 0.38 3.50
CA GLN A 197 26.20 0.66 4.64
C GLN A 197 24.84 1.16 4.14
N PRO A 198 23.76 0.93 4.90
CA PRO A 198 22.45 1.52 4.61
C PRO A 198 22.52 3.02 4.30
N VAL A 199 21.93 3.42 3.17
CA VAL A 199 21.78 4.85 2.82
C VAL A 199 20.50 5.45 3.42
N LEU A 200 19.47 4.62 3.61
CA LEU A 200 18.24 4.97 4.32
C LEU A 200 17.80 3.79 5.18
N ARG A 201 17.23 4.08 6.34
CA ARG A 201 16.53 3.09 7.18
C ARG A 201 15.03 3.38 7.08
N ARG A 202 14.23 2.33 6.87
CA ARG A 202 12.77 2.43 6.68
C ARG A 202 12.38 3.43 5.59
N PRO A 203 12.83 3.23 4.34
CA PRO A 203 12.62 4.19 3.27
C PRO A 203 11.13 4.30 2.92
N SER A 204 10.64 5.51 2.69
CA SER A 204 9.32 5.71 2.07
C SER A 204 9.37 5.51 0.56
N SER A 205 8.23 5.19 -0.06
CA SER A 205 8.11 5.05 -1.51
C SER A 205 8.59 6.29 -2.28
N ALA A 206 8.39 7.49 -1.73
CA ALA A 206 8.86 8.75 -2.32
C ALA A 206 10.39 8.90 -2.23
N GLN A 207 11.03 8.33 -1.20
CA GLN A 207 12.49 8.36 -1.09
C GLN A 207 13.16 7.38 -2.06
N LEU A 208 12.49 6.26 -2.38
CA LEU A 208 13.01 5.26 -3.32
C LEU A 208 13.20 5.80 -4.73
N ILE A 209 12.37 6.74 -5.17
CA ILE A 209 12.43 7.32 -6.53
C ILE A 209 13.43 8.47 -6.68
N ASN A 210 14.11 8.85 -5.60
CA ASN A 210 15.15 9.86 -5.67
C ASN A 210 16.29 9.36 -6.57
N SER A 211 16.70 10.16 -7.56
CA SER A 211 17.69 9.78 -8.58
C SER A 211 19.08 9.40 -8.02
N ILE A 212 19.40 9.80 -6.79
CA ILE A 212 20.64 9.40 -6.12
C ILE A 212 20.61 7.90 -5.77
N TRP A 213 19.44 7.41 -5.37
CA TRP A 213 19.25 6.05 -4.84
C TRP A 213 18.49 5.12 -5.78
N ASN A 214 17.69 5.62 -6.70
CA ASN A 214 16.91 4.82 -7.63
C ASN A 214 17.81 4.25 -8.74
N LYS A 215 18.47 3.13 -8.46
CA LYS A 215 19.42 2.50 -9.37
C LYS A 215 19.14 1.00 -9.47
N PRO A 216 19.46 0.36 -10.61
CA PRO A 216 19.35 -1.08 -10.75
C PRO A 216 20.19 -1.91 -9.78
N THR A 217 21.19 -1.30 -9.13
CA THR A 217 22.06 -1.92 -8.11
C THR A 217 21.57 -1.70 -6.68
N SER A 218 20.53 -0.88 -6.50
CA SER A 218 19.95 -0.64 -5.18
C SER A 218 19.07 -1.80 -4.76
N PHE A 219 18.97 -2.03 -3.46
CA PHE A 219 18.13 -3.08 -2.92
C PHE A 219 17.64 -2.73 -1.52
N LEU A 220 16.47 -3.28 -1.17
CA LEU A 220 15.91 -3.26 0.17
C LEU A 220 16.42 -4.48 0.92
N ASP A 221 16.85 -4.29 2.17
CA ASP A 221 17.46 -5.32 2.98
C ASP A 221 16.87 -5.25 4.39
N VAL A 222 16.20 -6.30 4.83
CA VAL A 222 15.66 -6.38 6.19
C VAL A 222 16.85 -6.63 7.14
N PRO A 223 17.15 -5.72 8.09
CA PRO A 223 18.34 -5.84 8.93
C PRO A 223 18.40 -7.17 9.68
N ASP A 224 19.62 -7.66 9.88
CA ASP A 224 19.94 -8.90 10.62
C ASP A 224 19.57 -10.21 9.90
N LEU A 225 19.15 -10.15 8.63
CA LEU A 225 18.91 -11.32 7.76
C LEU A 225 20.06 -11.65 6.80
N GLU A 226 21.10 -10.80 6.72
CA GLU A 226 22.27 -11.09 5.90
C GLU A 226 22.86 -12.45 6.28
N PRO A 227 22.83 -13.46 5.40
CA PRO A 227 23.62 -14.65 5.62
C PRO A 227 25.06 -14.23 5.41
N LYS A 228 25.76 -13.94 6.51
CA LYS A 228 27.21 -13.81 6.50
C LYS A 228 27.79 -15.13 6.04
N GLY A 229 28.03 -15.24 4.74
CA GLY A 229 28.98 -16.16 4.13
C GLY A 229 28.67 -17.66 4.15
N ASN A 230 27.56 -18.15 4.73
CA ASN A 230 27.23 -19.58 4.63
C ASN A 230 25.71 -19.83 4.79
N ARG A 231 24.97 -19.65 3.70
CA ARG A 231 23.50 -19.51 3.64
C ARG A 231 22.70 -20.83 3.63
N ILE A 232 23.36 -21.98 3.47
CA ILE A 232 22.71 -23.29 3.27
C ILE A 232 22.09 -23.88 4.57
N LEU A 233 22.29 -23.29 5.76
CA LEU A 233 22.05 -24.00 7.04
C LEU A 233 21.03 -23.40 8.02
N ASP A 234 20.30 -22.30 7.72
CA ASP A 234 19.32 -21.76 8.69
C ASP A 234 18.03 -21.16 8.07
N HIS A 235 17.39 -21.89 7.14
CA HIS A 235 16.05 -21.54 6.62
C HIS A 235 15.02 -21.35 7.75
N THR A 236 15.13 -22.16 8.81
CA THR A 236 14.24 -22.09 9.97
C THR A 236 14.42 -20.78 10.75
N GLY A 237 15.65 -20.29 10.91
CA GLY A 237 15.96 -19.01 11.55
C GLY A 237 15.38 -17.81 10.78
N ALA A 238 15.58 -17.76 9.47
CA ALA A 238 15.03 -16.70 8.61
C ALA A 238 13.50 -16.66 8.71
N ARG A 239 12.83 -17.80 8.47
CA ARG A 239 11.37 -17.91 8.62
C ARG A 239 10.87 -17.47 9.99
N ASN A 240 11.57 -17.86 11.07
CA ASN A 240 11.16 -17.52 12.43
C ASN A 240 11.19 -16.02 12.69
N LEU A 241 12.18 -15.31 12.13
CA LEU A 241 12.29 -13.86 12.24
C LEU A 241 11.18 -13.15 11.46
N TYR A 242 10.95 -13.55 10.21
CA TYR A 242 9.86 -13.04 9.39
C TYR A 242 8.50 -13.21 10.07
N ASN A 243 8.24 -14.41 10.61
CA ASN A 243 7.02 -14.65 11.39
C ASN A 243 6.97 -13.84 12.70
N ALA A 244 8.11 -13.54 13.34
CA ALA A 244 8.14 -12.68 14.52
C ALA A 244 7.71 -11.25 14.16
N ILE A 245 8.23 -10.69 13.06
CA ILE A 245 7.82 -9.38 12.54
C ILE A 245 6.31 -9.34 12.29
N LEU A 246 5.76 -10.37 11.63
CA LEU A 246 4.31 -10.44 11.37
C LEU A 246 3.48 -10.56 12.64
N ARG A 247 3.92 -11.36 13.62
CA ARG A 247 3.24 -11.48 14.92
C ARG A 247 3.24 -10.16 15.70
N GLU A 248 4.37 -9.47 15.74
CA GLU A 248 4.51 -8.17 16.42
C GLU A 248 3.68 -7.07 15.75
N ASN A 249 3.44 -7.19 14.43
CA ASN A 249 2.67 -6.24 13.64
C ASN A 249 1.28 -6.79 13.24
N LYS A 250 0.72 -7.72 14.01
CA LYS A 250 -0.56 -8.36 13.68
C LYS A 250 -1.65 -7.33 13.39
N GLY A 251 -2.30 -7.47 12.23
CA GLY A 251 -3.36 -6.59 11.77
C GLY A 251 -2.91 -5.22 11.22
N ARG A 252 -1.60 -4.97 11.09
CA ARG A 252 -1.05 -3.74 10.47
C ARG A 252 -1.04 -3.80 8.95
N TYR A 253 -0.76 -4.96 8.41
CA TYR A 253 -0.62 -5.18 6.98
C TYR A 253 -1.73 -6.14 6.54
N PRO A 254 -2.84 -5.64 5.99
CA PRO A 254 -3.91 -6.51 5.48
C PRO A 254 -3.40 -7.28 4.26
N VAL A 255 -3.98 -8.46 4.00
CA VAL A 255 -3.69 -9.16 2.75
C VAL A 255 -4.05 -8.24 1.58
N THR A 256 -3.14 -8.05 0.62
CA THR A 256 -3.27 -7.04 -0.43
C THR A 256 -2.82 -7.57 -1.78
N LEU A 257 -3.68 -7.38 -2.80
CA LEU A 257 -3.37 -7.57 -4.21
C LEU A 257 -3.35 -6.21 -4.90
N TYR A 258 -2.31 -5.97 -5.70
CA TYR A 258 -2.22 -4.77 -6.51
C TYR A 258 -2.76 -5.03 -7.91
N ALA A 259 -3.82 -4.34 -8.32
CA ALA A 259 -4.44 -4.55 -9.61
C ALA A 259 -4.10 -3.38 -10.57
N ARG A 260 -3.72 -3.70 -11.80
CA ARG A 260 -3.64 -2.73 -12.90
C ARG A 260 -4.44 -3.23 -14.08
N ALA A 261 -4.83 -2.33 -14.95
CA ALA A 261 -5.52 -2.68 -16.17
C ALA A 261 -5.10 -1.78 -17.32
N GLY A 262 -5.31 -2.28 -18.53
CA GLY A 262 -5.03 -1.54 -19.74
C GLY A 262 -5.64 -2.21 -20.95
N ALA A 263 -5.53 -1.52 -22.07
CA ALA A 263 -5.92 -2.03 -23.38
C ALA A 263 -4.75 -1.92 -24.36
N LYS A 264 -4.58 -2.93 -25.19
CA LYS A 264 -3.57 -2.98 -26.27
C LYS A 264 -4.14 -3.83 -27.40
N ASP A 265 -4.02 -3.32 -28.63
CA ASP A 265 -4.46 -4.01 -29.86
C ASP A 265 -5.93 -4.50 -29.82
N GLY A 266 -6.82 -3.68 -29.28
CA GLY A 266 -8.26 -4.00 -29.16
C GLY A 266 -8.61 -5.04 -28.09
N ARG A 267 -7.63 -5.49 -27.31
CA ARG A 267 -7.80 -6.41 -26.18
C ARG A 267 -7.62 -5.67 -24.87
N PHE A 268 -8.30 -6.14 -23.84
CA PHE A 268 -8.18 -5.61 -22.47
C PHE A 268 -7.62 -6.64 -21.52
N PHE A 269 -6.90 -6.19 -20.50
CA PHE A 269 -6.36 -7.03 -19.44
C PHE A 269 -6.58 -6.40 -18.07
N ILE A 270 -6.72 -7.27 -17.06
CA ILE A 270 -6.49 -6.92 -15.66
C ILE A 270 -5.38 -7.82 -15.14
N GLN A 271 -4.37 -7.21 -14.54
CA GLN A 271 -3.21 -7.88 -13.99
C GLN A 271 -3.15 -7.63 -12.48
N TYR A 272 -3.10 -8.70 -11.69
CA TYR A 272 -2.96 -8.64 -10.24
C TYR A 272 -1.54 -9.02 -9.87
N TRP A 273 -0.88 -8.20 -9.06
CA TRP A 273 0.46 -8.38 -8.53
C TRP A 273 0.38 -8.68 -7.03
N LEU A 274 1.14 -9.69 -6.63
CA LEU A 274 1.16 -10.27 -5.30
C LEU A 274 2.58 -10.10 -4.76
N PHE A 275 2.71 -9.34 -3.68
CA PHE A 275 3.98 -9.18 -2.98
C PHE A 275 4.01 -10.08 -1.76
N TYR A 276 4.97 -10.99 -1.69
CA TYR A 276 5.18 -11.82 -0.51
C TYR A 276 6.35 -11.27 0.28
N PHE A 277 6.24 -11.21 1.61
CA PHE A 277 7.28 -10.60 2.44
C PHE A 277 8.57 -11.44 2.45
N PHE A 278 8.45 -12.76 2.28
CA PHE A 278 9.55 -13.71 2.26
C PHE A 278 9.19 -14.93 1.41
N ASN A 279 10.12 -15.40 0.60
CA ASN A 279 10.07 -16.68 -0.09
C ASN A 279 10.81 -17.74 0.75
N ASP A 280 10.10 -18.76 1.21
CA ASP A 280 10.62 -19.85 2.07
C ASP A 280 10.87 -21.13 1.24
N TYR A 281 11.37 -20.98 0.02
CA TYR A 281 11.72 -22.10 -0.86
C TYR A 281 13.20 -22.51 -0.73
N TYR A 282 13.65 -23.46 -1.56
CA TYR A 282 15.08 -23.86 -1.56
C TYR A 282 16.00 -22.67 -1.90
N ASN A 283 15.52 -21.74 -2.71
CA ASN A 283 16.17 -20.48 -3.04
C ASN A 283 15.59 -19.33 -2.23
N ASP A 284 15.50 -19.51 -0.91
CA ASP A 284 14.94 -18.50 -0.02
C ASP A 284 15.45 -17.09 -0.32
N HIS A 285 14.56 -16.10 -0.26
CA HIS A 285 14.92 -14.70 -0.47
C HIS A 285 13.90 -13.74 0.16
N GLU A 286 14.37 -12.57 0.55
CA GLU A 286 13.52 -11.49 1.02
C GLU A 286 12.68 -10.96 -0.14
N GLY A 287 11.39 -10.76 0.12
CA GLY A 287 10.45 -10.28 -0.88
C GLY A 287 10.22 -11.26 -2.04
N ASP A 288 9.01 -11.26 -2.57
CA ASP A 288 8.70 -11.97 -3.80
C ASP A 288 7.61 -11.26 -4.58
N TRP A 289 7.71 -11.29 -5.91
CA TRP A 289 6.72 -10.70 -6.81
C TRP A 289 6.19 -11.74 -7.77
N GLU A 290 4.92 -12.07 -7.60
CA GLU A 290 4.16 -12.95 -8.47
C GLU A 290 2.97 -12.18 -9.06
N TRP A 291 2.42 -12.66 -10.17
CA TRP A 291 1.28 -12.02 -10.81
C TRP A 291 0.42 -12.99 -11.62
N LEU A 292 -0.83 -12.58 -11.80
CA LEU A 292 -1.76 -13.19 -12.74
C LEU A 292 -2.43 -12.12 -13.60
N GLN A 293 -2.93 -12.53 -14.76
CA GLN A 293 -3.57 -11.66 -15.72
C GLN A 293 -4.79 -12.33 -16.34
N VAL A 294 -5.92 -11.62 -16.30
CA VAL A 294 -7.19 -12.01 -16.91
C VAL A 294 -7.35 -11.21 -18.19
N ASN A 295 -7.50 -11.89 -19.33
CA ASN A 295 -7.52 -11.27 -20.65
C ASN A 295 -8.90 -11.31 -21.29
N PHE A 296 -9.25 -10.26 -22.03
CA PHE A 296 -10.49 -10.13 -22.77
C PHE A 296 -10.21 -9.90 -24.25
N ALA A 297 -11.10 -10.39 -25.11
CA ALA A 297 -11.00 -10.23 -26.56
C ALA A 297 -11.39 -8.83 -27.06
N THR A 298 -11.95 -7.99 -26.19
CA THR A 298 -12.41 -6.63 -26.49
C THR A 298 -11.86 -5.67 -25.42
N ASP A 299 -11.69 -4.42 -25.79
CA ASP A 299 -11.40 -3.30 -24.89
C ASP A 299 -12.63 -2.43 -24.54
N ASP A 300 -13.83 -2.88 -24.92
CA ASP A 300 -15.08 -2.27 -24.49
C ASP A 300 -15.35 -2.56 -23.00
N LEU A 301 -14.92 -1.64 -22.15
CA LEU A 301 -15.14 -1.69 -20.70
C LEU A 301 -16.61 -1.80 -20.30
N ALA A 302 -17.55 -1.23 -21.07
CA ALA A 302 -18.97 -1.34 -20.76
C ALA A 302 -19.47 -2.76 -21.01
N ALA A 303 -19.09 -3.36 -22.14
CA ALA A 303 -19.40 -4.75 -22.46
C ALA A 303 -18.79 -5.71 -21.42
N ILE A 304 -17.54 -5.49 -21.00
CA ILE A 304 -16.88 -6.30 -19.97
C ILE A 304 -17.60 -6.17 -18.62
N ALA A 305 -17.90 -4.95 -18.17
CA ALA A 305 -18.63 -4.72 -16.93
C ALA A 305 -20.02 -5.39 -16.95
N SER A 306 -20.69 -5.41 -18.11
CA SER A 306 -21.98 -6.07 -18.30
C SER A 306 -21.93 -7.59 -18.38
N GLY A 307 -20.73 -8.21 -18.43
CA GLY A 307 -20.58 -9.67 -18.36
C GLY A 307 -19.93 -10.34 -19.55
N THR A 308 -19.25 -9.60 -20.45
CA THR A 308 -18.38 -10.24 -21.45
C THR A 308 -17.32 -11.08 -20.72
N PRO A 309 -17.24 -12.40 -20.97
CA PRO A 309 -16.32 -13.25 -20.25
C PRO A 309 -14.87 -13.02 -20.73
N PRO A 310 -13.87 -13.30 -19.87
CA PRO A 310 -12.49 -13.42 -20.28
C PRO A 310 -12.29 -14.52 -21.33
N VAL A 311 -11.21 -14.43 -22.07
CA VAL A 311 -10.77 -15.46 -23.01
C VAL A 311 -9.74 -16.41 -22.40
N GLU A 312 -8.88 -15.91 -21.51
CA GLU A 312 -7.83 -16.72 -20.86
C GLU A 312 -7.43 -16.11 -19.51
N LEU A 313 -6.92 -16.96 -18.64
CA LEU A 313 -6.16 -16.60 -17.45
C LEU A 313 -4.70 -16.97 -17.67
N VAL A 314 -3.81 -16.10 -17.23
CA VAL A 314 -2.36 -16.27 -17.33
C VAL A 314 -1.74 -15.97 -15.97
N TYR A 315 -0.65 -16.61 -15.62
CA TYR A 315 0.12 -16.25 -14.43
C TYR A 315 1.59 -16.57 -14.55
N SER A 316 2.37 -15.94 -13.67
CA SER A 316 3.79 -16.23 -13.46
C SER A 316 3.96 -17.59 -12.80
N ARG A 317 4.99 -18.32 -13.27
CA ARG A 317 5.46 -19.58 -12.71
C ARG A 317 6.96 -19.68 -12.92
N HIS A 318 7.76 -19.64 -11.86
CA HIS A 318 9.22 -19.88 -11.88
C HIS A 318 9.97 -19.24 -13.07
N GLY A 319 9.71 -17.96 -13.35
CA GLY A 319 10.40 -17.23 -14.43
C GLY A 319 9.83 -17.39 -15.84
N VAL A 320 8.72 -18.13 -15.99
CA VAL A 320 7.92 -18.24 -17.22
C VAL A 320 6.46 -17.85 -16.95
N GLY A 321 5.65 -17.83 -18.01
CA GLY A 321 4.20 -17.70 -17.91
C GLY A 321 3.49 -19.01 -18.24
N ALA A 322 2.36 -19.27 -17.59
CA ALA A 322 1.44 -20.34 -17.95
C ALA A 322 0.05 -19.75 -18.22
N ALA A 323 -0.66 -20.31 -19.20
CA ALA A 323 -1.96 -19.80 -19.62
C ALA A 323 -2.97 -20.94 -19.81
N ARG A 324 -4.23 -20.67 -19.47
CA ARG A 324 -5.35 -21.61 -19.66
C ARG A 324 -6.55 -20.84 -20.21
N PRO A 325 -7.25 -21.38 -21.23
CA PRO A 325 -8.49 -20.80 -21.71
C PRO A 325 -9.50 -20.64 -20.57
N TRP A 326 -10.20 -19.51 -20.52
CA TRP A 326 -11.11 -19.18 -19.42
C TRP A 326 -12.15 -20.27 -19.09
N PRO A 327 -12.73 -20.99 -20.08
CA PRO A 327 -13.65 -22.10 -19.79
C PRO A 327 -13.02 -23.26 -19.00
N ALA A 328 -11.71 -23.47 -19.10
CA ALA A 328 -10.98 -24.54 -18.42
C ALA A 328 -10.39 -24.11 -17.07
N VAL A 329 -10.46 -22.82 -16.72
CA VAL A 329 -10.01 -22.29 -15.42
C VAL A 329 -10.96 -22.72 -14.31
N GLU A 330 -10.44 -23.30 -13.24
CA GLU A 330 -11.21 -23.57 -12.03
C GLU A 330 -11.68 -22.28 -11.36
N LYS A 331 -12.91 -22.27 -10.83
CA LYS A 331 -13.50 -21.07 -10.21
C LYS A 331 -14.21 -21.43 -8.91
N LEU A 332 -14.02 -20.57 -7.90
CA LEU A 332 -14.82 -20.55 -6.68
C LEU A 332 -15.84 -19.41 -6.81
N GLY A 333 -17.08 -19.76 -7.16
CA GLY A 333 -18.06 -18.75 -7.60
C GLY A 333 -17.62 -18.11 -8.92
N SER A 334 -17.38 -16.79 -8.94
CA SER A 334 -16.82 -16.08 -10.10
C SER A 334 -15.30 -15.91 -10.05
N ALA A 335 -14.68 -16.17 -8.90
CA ALA A 335 -13.26 -15.96 -8.68
C ALA A 335 -12.45 -17.10 -9.31
N PRO A 336 -11.46 -16.84 -10.19
CA PRO A 336 -10.55 -17.89 -10.62
C PRO A 336 -9.74 -18.42 -9.43
N VAL A 337 -9.56 -19.73 -9.33
CA VAL A 337 -8.73 -20.35 -8.29
C VAL A 337 -7.29 -20.33 -8.74
N VAL A 338 -6.39 -19.96 -7.83
CA VAL A 338 -4.95 -20.02 -8.00
C VAL A 338 -4.37 -20.85 -6.86
N TYR A 339 -3.66 -21.91 -7.20
CA TYR A 339 -2.88 -22.69 -6.25
C TYR A 339 -1.50 -22.06 -6.14
N VAL A 340 -1.17 -21.58 -4.95
CA VAL A 340 0.10 -20.93 -4.65
C VAL A 340 1.06 -22.00 -4.13
N GLY A 341 2.22 -22.13 -4.79
CA GLY A 341 3.21 -23.14 -4.46
C GLY A 341 3.84 -22.92 -3.09
N ALA A 342 3.86 -23.98 -2.28
CA ALA A 342 4.42 -23.94 -0.93
C ALA A 342 5.86 -23.39 -0.93
N GLY A 343 6.09 -22.32 -0.16
CA GLY A 343 7.36 -21.59 0.00
C GLY A 343 7.76 -20.72 -1.19
N SER A 344 7.55 -21.21 -2.42
CA SER A 344 7.98 -20.57 -3.68
C SER A 344 7.06 -19.46 -4.18
N HIS A 345 5.79 -19.48 -3.79
CA HIS A 345 4.72 -18.59 -4.27
C HIS A 345 4.38 -18.67 -5.77
N ALA A 346 5.00 -19.54 -6.54
CA ALA A 346 4.64 -19.74 -7.95
C ALA A 346 3.16 -20.13 -8.09
N ASN A 347 2.55 -19.77 -9.22
CA ASN A 347 1.10 -19.93 -9.42
C ASN A 347 0.76 -21.13 -10.34
N TYR A 348 -0.22 -21.92 -9.92
CA TYR A 348 -0.66 -23.15 -10.59
C TYR A 348 -2.19 -23.21 -10.74
N PHE A 349 -2.65 -24.01 -11.72
CA PHE A 349 -4.08 -24.03 -12.13
C PHE A 349 -4.82 -25.12 -11.37
N ASP A 350 -4.08 -26.08 -10.82
CA ASP A 350 -4.56 -27.25 -10.11
C ASP A 350 -3.51 -27.65 -9.06
N ASP A 351 -3.98 -28.38 -8.05
CA ASP A 351 -3.16 -28.83 -6.92
C ASP A 351 -2.17 -29.93 -7.31
N GLU A 352 -2.43 -30.69 -8.37
CA GLU A 352 -1.51 -31.70 -8.87
C GLU A 352 -0.24 -31.07 -9.46
N ASP A 353 -0.37 -30.04 -10.31
CA ASP A 353 0.78 -29.33 -10.90
C ASP A 353 1.58 -28.57 -9.82
N GLU A 354 0.88 -27.97 -8.83
CA GLU A 354 1.52 -27.38 -7.65
C GLU A 354 2.36 -28.41 -6.89
N ARG A 355 1.73 -29.52 -6.46
CA ARG A 355 2.40 -30.55 -5.65
C ARG A 355 3.54 -31.20 -6.40
N GLN A 356 3.44 -31.34 -7.72
CA GLN A 356 4.51 -31.92 -8.52
C GLN A 356 5.75 -31.02 -8.53
N ASP A 357 5.57 -29.70 -8.57
CA ASP A 357 6.67 -28.73 -8.53
C ASP A 357 7.24 -28.61 -7.10
N SER A 358 6.38 -28.54 -6.07
CA SER A 358 6.77 -28.35 -4.66
C SER A 358 7.36 -29.60 -3.99
N LYS A 359 7.13 -30.81 -4.54
CA LYS A 359 7.79 -32.07 -4.09
C LYS A 359 9.31 -32.06 -4.16
N SER A 360 9.90 -31.15 -4.93
CA SER A 360 11.35 -31.05 -5.08
C SER A 360 12.07 -30.39 -3.89
N SER A 361 11.33 -29.85 -2.91
CA SER A 361 11.87 -28.95 -1.88
C SER A 361 11.33 -29.18 -0.46
N HIS A 362 10.25 -29.95 -0.29
CA HIS A 362 9.62 -30.16 1.02
C HIS A 362 9.63 -31.64 1.41
N ASN A 363 10.01 -31.95 2.65
CA ASN A 363 9.80 -33.28 3.23
C ASN A 363 8.29 -33.54 3.28
N GLU A 364 7.86 -34.63 2.63
CA GLU A 364 6.46 -35.05 2.41
C GLU A 364 5.63 -35.33 3.70
N ASP A 365 6.17 -35.05 4.88
CA ASP A 365 5.71 -35.58 6.17
C ASP A 365 4.95 -34.57 7.05
N GLU A 366 4.66 -33.38 6.53
CA GLU A 366 3.95 -32.33 7.26
C GLU A 366 2.49 -32.20 6.80
N THR A 367 1.61 -33.02 7.37
CA THR A 367 0.15 -32.91 7.20
C THR A 367 -0.37 -31.62 7.85
N TYR A 368 -0.60 -30.58 7.06
CA TYR A 368 -1.25 -29.35 7.51
C TYR A 368 -2.39 -28.95 6.55
N GLU A 369 -3.45 -28.37 7.10
CA GLU A 369 -4.63 -27.93 6.33
C GLU A 369 -4.35 -26.62 5.59
N ASP A 370 -4.48 -26.64 4.27
CA ASP A 370 -4.36 -25.48 3.37
C ASP A 370 -5.37 -24.37 3.71
N ARG A 371 -5.08 -23.14 3.28
CA ARG A 371 -5.95 -21.97 3.46
C ARG A 371 -6.27 -21.33 2.12
N THR A 372 -7.57 -21.17 1.85
CA THR A 372 -8.05 -20.33 0.74
C THR A 372 -8.39 -18.94 1.25
N PHE A 373 -7.86 -17.91 0.59
CA PHE A 373 -8.32 -16.52 0.73
C PHE A 373 -9.29 -16.19 -0.40
N THR A 374 -10.51 -15.82 -0.05
CA THR A 374 -11.51 -15.36 -1.03
C THR A 374 -11.45 -13.84 -1.24
N PRO A 375 -11.99 -13.30 -2.35
CA PRO A 375 -11.95 -11.86 -2.64
C PRO A 375 -12.46 -10.91 -1.55
N ASP A 376 -13.30 -11.38 -0.62
CA ASP A 376 -13.80 -10.63 0.53
C ASP A 376 -12.83 -10.61 1.74
N GLU A 377 -11.75 -11.40 1.71
CA GLU A 377 -10.77 -11.50 2.80
C GLU A 377 -9.51 -10.62 2.58
N TYR A 378 -9.39 -9.94 1.43
CA TYR A 378 -8.21 -9.12 1.11
C TYR A 378 -8.57 -7.79 0.43
N VAL A 379 -7.58 -6.89 0.37
CA VAL A 379 -7.68 -5.58 -0.27
C VAL A 379 -7.24 -5.66 -1.73
N ILE A 380 -8.05 -5.14 -2.64
CA ILE A 380 -7.67 -4.91 -4.04
C ILE A 380 -7.28 -3.45 -4.22
N ALA A 381 -5.98 -3.20 -4.28
CA ALA A 381 -5.41 -1.88 -4.52
C ALA A 381 -5.23 -1.67 -6.03
N LEU A 382 -6.16 -1.00 -6.72
CA LEU A 382 -5.88 -0.55 -8.08
C LEU A 382 -4.75 0.47 -8.05
N ILE A 383 -3.78 0.24 -8.91
CA ILE A 383 -2.56 1.02 -9.04
C ILE A 383 -2.45 1.57 -10.46
N SER A 384 -1.80 2.72 -10.54
CA SER A 384 -1.41 3.38 -11.78
C SER A 384 0.12 3.45 -11.86
N ASP A 385 0.63 3.56 -13.07
CA ASP A 385 2.08 3.51 -13.34
C ASP A 385 2.86 4.63 -12.61
N ASP A 386 2.20 5.70 -12.16
CA ASP A 386 2.80 6.80 -11.39
C ASP A 386 2.95 6.53 -9.88
N ALA A 387 2.49 5.37 -9.37
CA ALA A 387 2.71 5.02 -7.96
C ALA A 387 4.22 5.03 -7.64
N PRO A 388 4.69 5.82 -6.65
CA PRO A 388 6.13 6.01 -6.45
C PRO A 388 6.93 4.72 -6.24
N TRP A 389 6.38 3.73 -5.53
CA TRP A 389 7.08 2.49 -5.28
C TRP A 389 7.29 1.64 -6.57
N LEU A 390 6.41 1.73 -7.57
CA LEU A 390 6.56 1.03 -8.85
C LEU A 390 7.76 1.54 -9.65
N GLN A 391 8.11 2.80 -9.46
CA GLN A 391 9.21 3.48 -10.15
C GLN A 391 10.59 3.10 -9.59
N PHE A 392 10.64 2.34 -8.48
CA PHE A 392 11.90 1.87 -7.91
C PHE A 392 12.52 0.75 -8.77
N GLN A 393 13.68 1.06 -9.34
CA GLN A 393 14.45 0.17 -10.22
C GLN A 393 15.21 -0.92 -9.48
N GLY A 394 15.36 -0.82 -8.15
CA GLY A 394 16.14 -1.76 -7.37
C GLY A 394 15.44 -3.09 -7.11
N MET A 395 16.08 -3.90 -6.28
CA MET A 395 15.53 -5.18 -5.80
C MET A 395 14.62 -4.95 -4.59
N TRP A 396 13.49 -5.63 -4.60
CA TRP A 396 12.51 -5.69 -3.52
C TRP A 396 12.86 -6.80 -2.53
N GLY A 397 14.07 -6.72 -1.99
CA GLY A 397 14.69 -7.74 -1.15
C GLY A 397 16.19 -7.78 -1.37
N GLU A 398 16.89 -8.61 -0.60
CA GLU A 398 18.33 -8.57 -0.50
C GLU A 398 19.03 -8.99 -1.81
N GLN A 399 20.23 -8.46 -2.02
CA GLN A 399 21.09 -8.92 -3.11
C GLN A 399 21.94 -10.10 -2.65
N SER A 400 21.75 -11.27 -3.25
CA SER A 400 22.42 -12.53 -2.89
C SER A 400 23.22 -13.14 -4.04
N LEU A 401 24.17 -14.01 -3.66
CA LEU A 401 24.86 -14.94 -4.56
C LEU A 401 24.67 -16.36 -3.98
N PRO A 402 24.26 -17.36 -4.78
CA PRO A 402 24.21 -17.37 -6.26
C PRO A 402 22.96 -16.69 -6.86
N SER A 403 22.94 -16.56 -8.19
CA SER A 403 21.78 -16.05 -8.94
C SER A 403 20.52 -16.88 -8.65
N GLY A 404 19.37 -16.21 -8.48
CA GLY A 404 18.11 -16.84 -8.08
C GLY A 404 17.78 -16.75 -6.58
N PHE A 405 18.70 -16.27 -5.75
CA PHE A 405 18.51 -16.10 -4.29
C PHE A 405 18.39 -14.63 -3.88
N SER A 406 18.34 -13.71 -4.84
CA SER A 406 18.12 -12.29 -4.55
C SER A 406 16.62 -12.00 -4.58
N GLY A 407 16.18 -11.03 -3.77
CA GLY A 407 14.84 -10.48 -3.94
C GLY A 407 14.61 -10.00 -5.38
N PRO A 408 13.41 -10.20 -5.95
CA PRO A 408 13.12 -9.86 -7.33
C PRO A 408 13.10 -8.34 -7.54
N ARG A 409 13.11 -7.93 -8.81
CA ARG A 409 12.85 -6.51 -9.15
C ARG A 409 11.36 -6.21 -8.98
N GLY A 410 11.05 -4.93 -8.84
CA GLY A 410 9.66 -4.48 -8.76
C GLY A 410 8.90 -4.72 -10.07
N PRO A 411 7.56 -4.66 -10.06
CA PRO A 411 6.72 -5.02 -11.20
C PRO A 411 7.10 -4.41 -12.56
N MET A 412 7.38 -3.10 -12.62
CA MET A 412 7.79 -2.40 -13.86
C MET A 412 9.15 -2.84 -14.41
N TRP A 413 9.99 -3.42 -13.54
CA TRP A 413 11.39 -3.73 -13.79
C TRP A 413 11.66 -5.24 -13.82
N GLN A 414 10.64 -6.05 -13.54
CA GLN A 414 10.70 -7.50 -13.59
C GLN A 414 10.83 -7.96 -15.05
N ARG A 415 11.71 -8.92 -15.30
CA ARG A 415 11.91 -9.52 -16.63
C ARG A 415 11.97 -11.02 -16.53
N LEU A 416 11.27 -11.71 -17.44
CA LEU A 416 11.23 -13.17 -17.54
C LEU A 416 12.18 -13.68 -18.63
N GLU A 417 12.42 -14.99 -18.65
CA GLU A 417 13.23 -15.69 -19.67
C GLU A 417 14.57 -14.97 -19.98
N ASN A 418 15.36 -14.70 -18.94
CA ASN A 418 16.66 -13.99 -19.03
C ASN A 418 16.59 -12.59 -19.64
N GLY A 419 15.47 -11.88 -19.47
CA GLY A 419 15.32 -10.52 -19.99
C GLY A 419 14.45 -10.41 -21.24
N ALA A 420 14.06 -11.53 -21.84
CA ALA A 420 13.36 -11.55 -23.12
C ALA A 420 11.90 -11.09 -23.04
N ARG A 421 11.26 -11.22 -21.87
CA ARG A 421 9.83 -10.91 -21.72
C ARG A 421 9.57 -9.92 -20.60
N ASP A 422 8.66 -9.00 -20.86
CA ASP A 422 8.31 -7.87 -19.99
C ASP A 422 6.80 -7.88 -19.69
N PRO A 423 6.38 -8.45 -18.54
CA PRO A 423 4.96 -8.55 -18.19
C PRO A 423 4.28 -7.20 -17.97
N TRP A 424 5.06 -6.15 -17.70
CA TRP A 424 4.50 -4.83 -17.44
C TRP A 424 4.20 -4.08 -18.75
N ASN A 425 5.18 -4.04 -19.65
CA ASN A 425 5.12 -3.25 -20.89
C ASN A 425 4.62 -4.05 -22.11
N ASP A 426 4.67 -5.37 -22.06
CA ASP A 426 4.12 -6.25 -23.09
C ASP A 426 3.11 -7.26 -22.52
N PRO A 427 1.93 -6.79 -22.07
CA PRO A 427 0.97 -7.59 -21.30
C PRO A 427 0.44 -8.81 -22.07
N PHE A 428 0.50 -8.83 -23.40
CA PHE A 428 0.02 -9.96 -24.22
C PHE A 428 1.14 -10.82 -24.81
N GLY A 429 2.41 -10.46 -24.63
CA GLY A 429 3.56 -11.19 -25.21
C GLY A 429 4.44 -11.90 -24.18
N TRP A 430 4.19 -11.72 -22.88
CA TRP A 430 5.06 -12.29 -21.84
C TRP A 430 4.83 -13.78 -21.54
N TYR A 431 3.78 -14.40 -22.08
CA TYR A 431 3.39 -15.79 -21.82
C TYR A 431 3.19 -16.57 -23.13
N PRO A 432 3.28 -17.91 -23.12
CA PRO A 432 2.99 -18.71 -24.30
C PRO A 432 1.50 -18.60 -24.67
N SER A 433 1.20 -18.37 -25.96
CA SER A 433 -0.19 -18.33 -26.43
C SER A 433 -0.93 -19.63 -26.12
N THR A 434 -2.15 -19.53 -25.60
CA THR A 434 -3.08 -20.67 -25.57
C THR A 434 -3.38 -21.07 -27.03
N ARG A 435 -3.12 -22.33 -27.40
CA ARG A 435 -3.44 -22.86 -28.72
C ARG A 435 -4.90 -23.25 -28.83
#